data_AF-A0A519QDH7-F1
#
_entry.id   AF-A0A519QDH7-F1
#
_cell.length_a   1.000
_cell.length_b   1.000
_cell.length_c   1.000
_cell.angle_alpha   90.00
_cell.angle_beta   90.00
_cell.angle_gamma   90.00
#
_symmetry.space_group_name_H-M   'P 1'
#
loop_
_entity.id
_entity.type
_entity.pdbx_description
1 polymer ?
#
loop_
_entity_poly.entity_id
_entity_poly.type
_entity_poly.pdbx_seq_one_letter_code
_entity_poly.pdbx_strand_id
1 'polypeptide(L)' 'VMVLGGEPVGERLIWWNFVSSSQARMDQAKADWKAGRMSLPAEDDLEFIPLPEEPPAPPVVSYP' A
#
# COMPACT_ATOMS: atom_id res chain seq x y z
N VAL A 1 21.72 -3.77 -17.43
CA VAL A 1 21.31 -2.49 -16.81
C VAL A 1 19.85 -2.26 -17.15
N MET A 2 19.01 -1.90 -16.18
CA MET A 2 17.60 -1.58 -16.38
C MET A 2 17.36 -0.12 -15.99
N VAL A 3 16.64 0.62 -16.81
CA VAL A 3 16.30 2.02 -16.57
C VAL A 3 14.78 2.17 -16.66
N LEU A 4 14.18 2.70 -15.60
CA LEU A 4 12.75 3.03 -15.51
C LEU A 4 12.64 4.53 -15.23
N GLY A 5 11.83 5.24 -16.03
CA GLY A 5 11.63 6.68 -15.90
C GLY A 5 10.32 7.12 -16.55
N GLY A 6 9.81 8.29 -16.16
CA GLY A 6 8.57 8.87 -16.64
C GLY A 6 8.31 10.24 -16.00
N GLU A 7 7.26 10.93 -16.43
CA GLU A 7 6.87 12.21 -15.85
C GLU A 7 6.44 12.08 -14.38
N PRO A 8 6.73 13.07 -13.51
CA PRO A 8 6.32 13.01 -12.11
C PRO A 8 4.79 12.94 -11.96
N VAL A 9 4.31 11.99 -11.17
CA VAL A 9 2.87 11.82 -10.91
C VAL A 9 2.34 12.71 -9.76
N GLY A 10 3.21 13.51 -9.14
CA GLY A 10 2.90 14.35 -7.97
C GLY A 10 3.04 13.62 -6.63
N GLU A 11 2.71 14.30 -5.53
CA GLU A 11 2.86 13.77 -4.17
C GLU A 11 1.97 12.54 -3.93
N ARG A 12 2.53 11.54 -3.23
CA ARG A 12 1.83 10.32 -2.85
C ARG A 12 2.16 9.94 -1.42
N LEU A 13 1.11 9.63 -0.67
CA LEU A 13 1.17 8.90 0.58
C LEU A 13 1.28 7.42 0.24
N ILE A 14 2.33 6.78 0.74
CA ILE A 14 2.59 5.35 0.58
C ILE A 14 2.62 4.74 1.97
N TRP A 15 1.77 3.75 2.19
CA TRP A 15 1.69 3.04 3.46
C TRP A 15 1.33 1.59 3.18
N TRP A 16 2.24 0.65 3.48
CA TRP A 16 2.06 -0.77 3.14
C TRP A 16 1.66 -0.93 1.66
N ASN A 17 0.58 -1.66 1.37
CA ASN A 17 0.04 -1.87 0.02
C ASN A 17 -0.89 -0.75 -0.46
N PHE A 18 -1.03 0.36 0.29
CA PHE A 18 -1.91 1.47 -0.05
C PHE A 18 -1.14 2.69 -0.55
N VAL A 19 -1.60 3.25 -1.67
CA VAL A 19 -1.05 4.47 -2.28
C VAL A 19 -2.20 5.43 -2.59
N SER A 20 -2.10 6.67 -2.09
CA SER A 20 -3.08 7.71 -2.36
C SER A 20 -2.47 9.09 -2.28
N SER A 21 -3.10 10.09 -2.90
CA SER A 21 -2.80 11.51 -2.65
C SER A 21 -3.66 12.11 -1.53
N SER A 22 -4.57 11.35 -0.92
CA SER A 22 -5.48 11.82 0.13
C SER A 22 -5.34 11.02 1.41
N GLN A 23 -5.08 11.72 2.52
CA GLN A 23 -5.01 11.10 3.85
C GLN A 23 -6.34 10.47 4.26
N ALA A 24 -7.46 11.15 4.02
CA ALA A 24 -8.80 10.61 4.34
C ALA A 24 -9.09 9.29 3.61
N ARG A 25 -8.68 9.19 2.34
CA ARG A 25 -8.80 7.94 1.56
C ARG A 25 -7.90 6.83 2.09
N MET A 26 -6.69 7.19 2.56
CA MET A 26 -5.76 6.26 3.19
C MET A 26 -6.37 5.67 4.49
N ASP A 27 -6.95 6.52 5.33
CA ASP A 27 -7.53 6.10 6.60
C ASP A 27 -8.77 5.23 6.41
N GLN A 28 -9.62 5.59 5.43
CA GLN A 28 -10.77 4.77 5.03
C GLN A 28 -10.32 3.37 4.54
N ALA A 29 -9.31 3.30 3.68
CA ALA A 29 -8.78 2.03 3.16
C ALA A 29 -8.23 1.14 4.30
N LYS A 30 -7.51 1.72 5.26
CA LYS A 30 -7.04 0.99 6.45
C LYS A 30 -8.20 0.43 7.28
N ALA A 31 -9.26 1.22 7.49
CA ALA A 31 -10.44 0.78 8.23
C ALA A 31 -11.22 -0.31 7.49
N ASP A 32 -11.35 -0.20 6.17
CA ASP A 32 -12.01 -1.21 5.33
C ASP A 32 -11.25 -2.53 5.31
N TRP A 33 -9.92 -2.48 5.23
CA TRP A 33 -9.09 -3.68 5.31
C TRP A 33 -9.21 -4.38 6.66
N LYS A 34 -9.06 -3.63 7.77
CA LYS A 34 -9.22 -4.19 9.13
C LYS A 34 -10.59 -4.82 9.37
N ALA A 35 -11.63 -4.29 8.71
CA ALA A 35 -12.99 -4.79 8.83
C ALA A 35 -13.38 -5.85 7.79
N GLY A 36 -12.47 -6.26 6.89
CA GLY A 36 -12.76 -7.23 5.84
C GLY A 36 -13.79 -6.75 4.81
N ARG A 37 -13.92 -5.44 4.60
CA ARG A 37 -14.86 -4.85 3.62
C ARG A 37 -14.31 -4.78 2.20
N MET A 38 -13.02 -5.05 2.01
CA MET A 38 -12.41 -5.16 0.69
C MET A 38 -12.60 -6.58 0.15
N SER A 39 -13.03 -6.69 -1.10
CA SER A 39 -13.12 -7.98 -1.78
C SER A 39 -11.72 -8.55 -2.00
N LEU A 40 -11.52 -9.79 -1.54
CA LEU A 40 -10.31 -10.56 -1.84
C LEU A 40 -10.42 -11.20 -3.24
N PRO A 41 -9.29 -11.53 -3.88
CA PRO A 41 -9.30 -12.31 -5.11
C PRO A 41 -10.02 -13.64 -4.90
N ALA A 42 -10.90 -14.01 -5.83
CA ALA A 42 -11.77 -15.19 -5.68
C ALA A 42 -11.01 -16.53 -5.61
N GLU A 43 -9.77 -16.57 -6.10
CA GLU A 43 -8.91 -17.77 -6.10
C GLU A 43 -7.85 -17.72 -4.97
N ASP A 44 -7.85 -16.68 -4.14
CA ASP A 44 -6.86 -16.42 -3.10
C ASP A 44 -7.50 -15.69 -1.90
N ASP A 45 -8.57 -16.28 -1.35
CA ASP A 45 -9.35 -15.74 -0.23
C ASP A 45 -9.19 -16.54 1.08
N LEU A 46 -8.35 -17.59 1.05
CA LEU A 46 -8.14 -18.49 2.19
C LEU A 46 -7.18 -17.92 3.24
N GLU A 47 -6.27 -17.02 2.85
CA GLU A 47 -5.28 -16.40 3.73
C GLU A 47 -5.53 -14.88 3.81
N PHE A 48 -5.42 -14.32 5.03
CA PHE A 48 -5.59 -12.89 5.26
C PHE A 48 -4.39 -12.31 6.01
N ILE A 49 -3.75 -11.30 5.39
CA ILE A 49 -2.63 -10.57 5.99
C ILE A 49 -3.19 -9.36 6.75
N PRO A 50 -3.10 -9.31 8.09
CA PRO A 50 -3.63 -8.20 8.86
C PRO A 50 -2.85 -6.91 8.60
N LEU A 51 -3.54 -5.79 8.82
CA LEU A 51 -2.91 -4.47 8.76
C LEU A 51 -1.83 -4.36 9.87
N PRO A 52 -0.59 -3.93 9.57
CA PRO A 52 0.40 -3.70 10.61
C PRO A 52 -0.01 -2.54 11.53
N GLU A 53 0.42 -2.60 12.80
CA GLU A 53 0.11 -1.58 13.81
C GLU A 53 0.85 -0.26 13.54
N GLU A 54 2.08 -0.36 13.02
CA GLU A 54 2.92 0.76 12.65
C GLU A 54 3.15 0.78 11.13
N PRO A 55 3.45 1.96 10.54
CA PRO A 55 3.90 2.02 9.16
C PRO A 55 5.11 1.10 8.94
N PRO A 56 5.17 0.35 7.83
CA PRO A 56 6.36 -0.43 7.54
C PRO A 56 7.56 0.51 7.43
N ALA A 57 8.71 0.03 7.90
CA ALA A 57 9.97 0.77 7.74
C ALA A 57 10.15 1.12 6.25
N PRO A 58 10.64 2.33 5.93
CA PRO A 58 10.96 2.67 4.56
C PRO A 58 11.89 1.59 4.00
N PRO A 59 11.69 1.16 2.75
CA PRO A 59 12.55 0.14 2.16
C PRO A 59 13.99 0.61 2.24
N VAL A 60 14.88 -0.25 2.74
CA VAL A 60 16.32 0.03 2.78
C VAL A 60 16.84 -0.08 1.35
N VAL A 61 16.75 1.01 0.59
CA VAL A 61 17.23 1.03 -0.79
C VAL A 61 18.71 1.37 -0.78
N SER A 62 19.57 0.34 -0.76
CA SER A 62 20.99 0.50 -1.06
C SER A 62 21.18 0.37 -2.57
N TYR A 63 21.38 1.49 -3.25
CA TYR A 63 21.91 1.47 -4.61
C TYR A 63 23.43 1.19 -4.53
N PRO A 64 23.98 0.27 -5.34
CA PRO A 64 25.43 0.21 -5.55
C PRO A 64 25.95 1.45 -6.29
#